data_AF-A0A8T4CGN6-F1
#
_entry.id   AF-A0A8T4CGN6-F1
#
_cell.length_a   1.000
_cell.length_b   1.000
_cell.length_c   1.000
_cell.angle_alpha   90.00
_cell.angle_beta   90.00
_cell.angle_gamma   90.00
#
_symmetry.space_group_name_H-M   'P 1'
#
loop_
_entity.id
_entity.type
_entity.pdbx_description
1 polymer ?
#
loop_
_entity_poly.entity_id
_entity_poly.type
_entity_poly.pdbx_seq_one_letter_code
_entity_poly.pdbx_strand_id
1 'polypeptide(L)'
;MTIPKIVEHKIITLRKRDGSTQYTLTLPKEYAEALRKEGVDSLFIVYDKGLGAFPKVPGFTEKALIIFMQEHPALQQLFVETKENNGGI
;
A
#
# COMPACT_ATOMS: atom_id res chain seq x y z
N MET A 1 13.25 -11.85 -10.77
CA MET A 1 12.09 -11.39 -9.97
C MET A 1 12.06 -9.87 -10.07
N THR A 2 10.97 -9.31 -10.59
CA THR A 2 10.75 -7.86 -10.55
C THR A 2 10.41 -7.51 -9.11
N ILE A 3 11.24 -6.69 -8.47
CA ILE A 3 10.95 -6.18 -7.12
C ILE A 3 9.93 -5.06 -7.32
N PRO A 4 8.74 -5.14 -6.72
CA PRO A 4 7.74 -4.09 -6.87
C PRO A 4 8.28 -2.78 -6.29
N LYS A 5 7.90 -1.64 -6.87
CA LYS A 5 8.35 -0.33 -6.39
C LYS A 5 7.67 -0.04 -5.06
N ILE A 6 8.44 0.45 -4.10
CA ILE A 6 7.93 0.83 -2.78
C ILE A 6 8.22 2.31 -2.58
N VAL A 7 7.20 3.07 -2.18
CA VAL A 7 7.33 4.49 -1.83
C VAL A 7 6.55 4.77 -0.55
N GLU A 8 6.99 5.75 0.23
CA GLU A 8 6.25 6.22 1.39
C GLU A 8 5.35 7.40 1.02
N HIS A 9 4.07 7.32 1.38
CA HIS A 9 3.13 8.43 1.24
C HIS A 9 2.53 8.81 2.59
N LYS A 10 2.59 10.09 2.92
CA LYS A 10 1.91 10.63 4.11
C LYS A 10 0.39 10.65 3.91
N ILE A 11 -0.33 10.30 4.96
CA ILE A 11 -1.78 10.48 5.07
C ILE A 11 -2.02 11.93 5.47
N ILE A 12 -1.98 12.82 4.48
CA ILE A 12 -2.23 14.25 4.70
C ILE A 12 -3.74 14.47 4.78
N THR A 13 -4.19 15.16 5.83
CA THR A 13 -5.57 15.64 5.98
C THR A 13 -5.63 17.12 5.64
N LEU A 14 -6.51 17.47 4.70
CA LEU A 14 -6.74 18.82 4.25
C LEU A 14 -8.13 19.23 4.71
N ARG A 15 -8.20 20.26 5.54
CA ARG A 15 -9.49 20.80 6.00
C ARG A 15 -10.02 21.77 4.95
N LYS A 16 -11.14 21.43 4.32
CA LYS A 16 -11.82 22.28 3.36
C LYS A 16 -12.50 23.46 4.06
N ARG A 17 -12.81 24.51 3.29
CA ARG A 17 -13.52 25.70 3.78
C ARG A 17 -14.92 25.39 4.32
N ASP A 18 -15.54 24.32 3.83
CA ASP A 18 -16.84 23.81 4.29
C ASP A 18 -16.76 23.00 5.60
N GLY A 19 -15.55 22.85 6.18
CA GLY A 19 -15.31 22.10 7.41
C GLY A 19 -15.07 20.60 7.22
N SER A 20 -15.22 20.06 6.00
CA SER A 20 -14.94 18.65 5.69
C SER A 20 -13.43 18.36 5.60
N THR A 21 -13.05 17.10 5.82
CA THR A 21 -11.66 16.64 5.72
C THR A 21 -11.47 15.86 4.42
N GLN A 22 -10.48 16.25 3.62
CA GLN A 22 -10.02 15.52 2.45
C GLN A 22 -8.68 14.87 2.73
N TYR A 23 -8.54 13.59 2.40
CA TYR A 23 -7.28 12.88 2.49
C TYR A 23 -6.56 12.92 1.14
N THR A 24 -5.26 13.20 1.13
CA THR A 24 -4.44 13.25 -0.12
C THR A 24 -4.33 11.88 -0.78
N LEU A 25 -4.43 10.81 0.01
CA LEU A 25 -4.78 9.47 -0.46
C LEU A 25 -6.24 9.22 -0.09
N THR A 26 -7.12 8.96 -1.06
CA THR A 26 -8.56 8.75 -0.80
C THR A 26 -8.78 7.39 -0.13
N LEU A 27 -8.50 7.33 1.18
CA LEU A 27 -8.78 6.18 2.02
C LEU A 27 -10.25 6.19 2.44
N PRO A 28 -10.86 5.01 2.66
CA PRO A 28 -12.12 4.92 3.37
C PRO A 28 -12.03 5.63 4.72
N LYS A 29 -13.06 6.40 5.08
CA LYS A 29 -13.04 7.27 6.25
C LYS A 29 -12.76 6.48 7.53
N GLU A 30 -13.46 5.36 7.71
CA GLU A 30 -13.36 4.49 8.89
C GLU A 30 -11.95 3.95 9.04
N TYR A 31 -11.32 3.58 7.93
CA TYR A 31 -9.95 3.07 7.92
C TYR A 31 -8.93 4.18 8.24
N ALA A 32 -9.09 5.36 7.64
CA ALA A 32 -8.22 6.49 7.92
C ALA A 32 -8.31 6.96 9.39
N GLU A 33 -9.51 6.92 9.99
CA GLU A 33 -9.71 7.21 11.41
C GLU A 33 -9.07 6.17 12.32
N ALA A 34 -9.14 4.88 11.96
CA ALA A 34 -8.46 3.81 12.70
C ALA A 34 -6.94 3.98 12.69
N LEU A 35 -6.35 4.18 11.52
CA LEU A 35 -4.90 4.43 11.38
C LEU A 35 -4.43 5.62 12.21
N ARG A 36 -5.20 6.71 12.20
CA ARG A 36 -4.88 7.89 12.99
C ARG A 36 -4.92 7.62 14.50
N LYS A 37 -5.89 6.83 14.99
CA LYS A 37 -5.98 6.44 16.41
C LYS A 37 -4.77 5.61 16.84
N GLU A 38 -4.21 4.83 15.93
CA GLU A 38 -3.00 4.03 16.13
C GLU A 38 -1.71 4.84 15.94
N GLY A 39 -1.81 6.13 15.64
CA GLY A 39 -0.65 7.01 15.42
C GLY A 39 0.05 6.80 14.06
N VAL A 40 -0.60 6.14 13.11
CA VAL A 40 -0.07 5.94 11.76
C VAL A 40 -0.41 7.16 10.90
N ASP A 41 0.63 7.84 10.41
CA ASP A 41 0.52 9.06 9.61
C ASP A 41 0.99 8.88 8.15
N SER A 42 1.43 7.67 7.80
CA SER A 42 2.03 7.36 6.51
C SER A 42 1.85 5.88 6.14
N LEU A 43 1.87 5.60 4.84
CA LEU A 43 1.71 4.27 4.26
C LEU A 43 2.88 3.96 3.34
N PHE A 44 3.32 2.71 3.29
CA PHE A 44 4.08 2.18 2.17
C PHE A 44 3.12 1.83 1.03
N ILE A 45 3.33 2.47 -0.12
CA ILE A 45 2.63 2.16 -1.35
C ILE A 45 3.54 1.26 -2.17
N VAL A 46 3.07 0.04 -2.44
CA VAL A 46 3.75 -0.96 -3.25
C VAL A 46 3.04 -1.01 -4.59
N TYR A 47 3.78 -0.84 -5.69
CA TYR A 47 3.18 -0.85 -7.02
C TYR A 47 4.10 -1.41 -8.10
N ASP A 48 3.48 -2.13 -9.02
CA ASP A 48 4.02 -2.48 -10.34
C ASP A 48 2.83 -2.77 -11.27
N LYS A 49 2.47 -4.04 -11.49
CA LYS A 49 1.21 -4.43 -12.14
C LYS A 49 0.00 -4.41 -11.19
N GLY A 50 0.26 -4.50 -9.88
CA GLY A 50 -0.73 -4.35 -8.81
C GLY A 50 -0.47 -3.08 -7.99
N LEU A 51 -1.42 -2.74 -7.12
CA LEU A 51 -1.31 -1.65 -6.15
C LEU A 51 -1.67 -2.15 -4.76
N GLY A 52 -0.77 -1.95 -3.80
CA GLY A 52 -0.96 -2.27 -2.39
C GLY A 52 -0.58 -1.08 -1.51
N ALA A 53 -1.23 -0.97 -0.36
CA ALA A 53 -0.94 0.06 0.63
C ALA A 53 -0.84 -0.59 2.01
N PHE A 54 0.26 -0.34 2.72
CA PHE A 54 0.57 -0.95 4.01
C PHE A 54 0.84 0.15 5.05
N PRO A 55 0.26 0.08 6.26
CA PRO A 55 0.57 1.01 7.36
C PRO A 55 2.06 1.06 7.69
N LYS A 56 2.61 2.27 7.83
CA LYS A 56 3.98 2.45 8.35
C LYS A 56 3.94 2.47 9.87
N VAL A 57 4.01 1.29 10.47
CA VAL A 57 4.10 1.13 11.93
C VAL A 57 5.58 1.09 12.39
N PRO A 58 5.89 1.45 13.65
CA PRO A 58 7.25 1.37 14.17
C PRO A 58 7.86 -0.03 13.99
N GLY A 59 9.09 -0.08 13.48
CA GLY A 59 9.80 -1.34 13.21
C GLY A 59 9.46 -2.01 11.87
N PHE A 60 8.40 -1.58 11.18
CA PHE A 60 8.09 -2.06 9.83
C PHE A 60 8.78 -1.16 8.79
N THR A 61 9.86 -1.68 8.21
CA THR A 61 10.68 -0.99 7.20
C THR A 61 10.38 -1.51 5.80
N GLU A 62 10.83 -0.78 4.77
CA GLU A 62 10.77 -1.27 3.38
C GLU A 62 11.37 -2.68 3.24
N LYS A 63 12.52 -2.92 3.89
CA LYS A 63 13.15 -4.25 3.91
C LYS A 63 12.26 -5.31 4.57
N ALA A 64 11.62 -4.98 5.68
CA ALA A 64 10.69 -5.89 6.34
C ALA A 64 9.46 -6.20 5.46
N LEU A 65 8.96 -5.21 4.73
CA LEU A 65 7.87 -5.40 3.77
C LEU A 65 8.28 -6.30 2.59
N ILE A 66 9.49 -6.13 2.05
CA ILE A 66 10.03 -7.01 1.00
C ILE A 66 10.14 -8.45 1.51
N ILE A 67 10.69 -8.65 2.72
CA ILE A 67 10.81 -9.99 3.33
C ILE A 67 9.43 -10.60 3.53
N PHE A 68 8.48 -9.84 4.09
CA PHE A 68 7.11 -10.30 4.27
C PHE A 68 6.48 -10.75 2.94
N MET A 69 6.66 -9.97 1.86
CA MET A 69 6.16 -10.38 0.54
C MET A 69 6.85 -11.65 0.03
N GLN A 70 8.15 -11.82 0.26
CA GLN A 70 8.89 -13.05 -0.10
C GLN A 70 8.38 -14.29 0.64
N GLU A 71 8.00 -14.13 1.91
CA GLU A 71 7.42 -15.20 2.72
C GLU A 71 5.97 -15.52 2.32
N HIS A 72 5.30 -14.65 1.56
CA HIS A 72 3.92 -14.79 1.13
C HIS A 72 3.78 -14.74 -0.40
N PRO A 73 4.15 -15.82 -1.13
CA PRO A 73 4.17 -15.84 -2.60
C PRO A 73 2.85 -15.46 -3.27
N ALA A 74 1.72 -15.77 -2.63
CA ALA A 74 0.40 -15.38 -3.14
C ALA A 74 0.23 -13.85 -3.23
N LEU A 75 0.82 -13.09 -2.31
CA LEU A 75 0.81 -11.63 -2.39
C LEU A 75 1.71 -11.13 -3.51
N GLN A 76 2.86 -11.77 -3.74
CA GLN A 76 3.73 -11.39 -4.86
C GLN A 76 3.03 -11.55 -6.20
N GLN A 77 2.22 -12.61 -6.36
CA GLN A 77 1.46 -12.86 -7.59
C GLN A 77 0.52 -11.71 -7.96
N LEU A 78 0.07 -10.91 -6.99
CA LEU A 78 -0.76 -9.72 -7.26
C LEU A 78 0.00 -8.59 -7.98
N PHE A 79 1.34 -8.63 -7.96
CA PHE A 79 2.19 -7.57 -8.51
C PHE A 79 2.99 -8.00 -9.73
N VAL A 80 3.00 -9.29 -10.09
CA VAL A 80 3.65 -9.80 -11.30
C VAL A 80 2.64 -10.01 -12.42
N GLU A 81 3.11 -9.89 -13.66
CA GLU A 81 2.35 -10.25 -14.84
C GLU A 81 2.08 -11.76 -14.83
N THR A 82 0.82 -12.16 -14.71
CA THR A 82 0.40 -13.53 -15.03
C THR A 82 0.63 -13.72 -16.52
N LYS A 83 1.71 -14.41 -16.89
CA LYS A 83 1.79 -15.00 -18.22
C LYS A 83 0.62 -15.99 -18.31
N GLU A 84 -0.46 -15.60 -18.97
CA GLU A 84 -1.40 -16.57 -19.49
C GLU A 84 -0.56 -17.57 -20.29
N ASN A 85 -0.56 -18.83 -19.87
CA ASN A 85 -0.13 -19.90 -20.75
C ASN A 85 -1.14 -19.91 -21.89
N ASN A 86 -0.86 -19.15 -22.95
CA ASN A 86 -1.44 -19.36 -24.26
C ASN A 86 -0.90 -20.69 -24.80
N GLY A 87 -1.36 -21.79 -24.19
CA GLY A 87 -1.33 -23.12 -24.75
C GLY A 87 -2.40 -23.20 -25.83
N GLY A 88 -2.16 -22.51 -26.94
CA GLY A 88 -2.83 -22.74 -28.21
C GLY A 88 -1.85 -23.44 -29.14
N ILE A 89 -2.02 -24.76 -29.29
CA ILE A 89 -2.45 -25.50 -30.49
C ILE A 89 -2.30 -26.99 -30.15
#